data_AF-A0A2V9JIJ7-F1
#
_entry.id   AF-A0A2V9JIJ7-F1
#
_cell.length_a   1.000
_cell.length_b   1.000
_cell.length_c   1.000
_cell.angle_alpha   90.00
_cell.angle_beta   90.00
_cell.angle_gamma   90.00
#
_symmetry.space_group_name_H-M   'P 1'
#
loop_
_entity.id
_entity.type
_entity.pdbx_description
1 polymer ?
#
loop_
_entity_poly.entity_id
_entity_poly.type
_entity_poly.pdbx_seq_one_letter_code
_entity_poly.pdbx_strand_id
1 'polypeptide(L)' 'VPRTSTFALTNVTLPYARRLAGLGVEKAIERNPALEAGVNVYGGHVTCRPVAEALGLPYVPIASLL' A
#
# COMPACT_ATOMS: atom_id res chain seq x y z
N VAL A 1 -7.15 18.04 -17.20
CA VAL A 1 -8.56 17.78 -16.76
C VAL A 1 -8.63 17.41 -15.27
N PRO A 2 -8.20 18.29 -14.35
CA PRO A 2 -8.01 17.92 -12.94
C PRO A 2 -9.31 17.58 -12.21
N ARG A 3 -10.41 18.28 -12.51
CA ARG A 3 -11.72 18.05 -11.85
C ARG A 3 -12.20 16.61 -12.06
N THR A 4 -12.24 16.15 -13.30
CA THR A 4 -12.74 14.80 -13.64
C THR A 4 -11.82 13.71 -13.10
N SER A 5 -10.50 13.86 -13.23
CA SER A 5 -9.54 12.85 -12.74
C SER A 5 -9.55 12.73 -11.22
N THR A 6 -9.73 13.82 -10.48
CA THR A 6 -9.83 13.78 -9.01
C THR A 6 -11.03 12.95 -8.58
N PHE A 7 -12.23 13.22 -9.11
CA PHE A 7 -13.42 12.43 -8.77
C PHE A 7 -13.25 10.95 -9.15
N ALA A 8 -12.66 10.66 -10.31
CA ALA A 8 -12.41 9.29 -10.73
C ALA A 8 -11.46 8.56 -9.74
N LEU A 9 -10.35 9.20 -9.37
CA LEU A 9 -9.38 8.61 -8.44
C LEU A 9 -9.96 8.44 -7.04
N THR A 10 -10.59 9.48 -6.48
CA THR A 10 -11.10 9.45 -5.10
C THR A 10 -12.25 8.47 -4.95
N ASN A 11 -13.12 8.30 -5.95
CA ASN A 11 -14.18 7.29 -5.90
C ASN A 11 -13.63 5.87 -5.75
N VAL A 12 -12.45 5.58 -6.32
CA VAL A 12 -11.79 4.26 -6.21
C VAL A 12 -10.96 4.14 -4.93
N THR A 13 -10.29 5.21 -4.49
CA THR A 13 -9.37 5.15 -3.34
C THR A 13 -10.04 5.39 -1.98
N LEU A 14 -11.19 6.06 -1.93
CA LEU A 14 -11.87 6.41 -0.69
C LEU A 14 -12.25 5.19 0.19
N PRO A 15 -12.72 4.04 -0.37
CA PRO A 15 -12.96 2.84 0.44
C PRO A 15 -11.71 2.33 1.16
N TYR A 16 -10.54 2.41 0.51
CA TYR A 16 -9.26 2.03 1.10
C TYR A 16 -8.84 3.01 2.21
N ALA A 17 -8.98 4.31 1.95
CA ALA A 17 -8.69 5.34 2.94
C ALA A 17 -9.54 5.18 4.21
N ARG A 18 -10.84 4.88 4.06
CA ARG A 18 -11.72 4.62 5.21
C ARG A 18 -11.32 3.37 6.00
N ARG A 19 -10.85 2.30 5.32
CA ARG A 19 -10.34 1.08 5.98
C ARG A 19 -9.08 1.36 6.80
N LEU A 20 -8.11 2.07 6.21
CA LEU A 20 -6.88 2.48 6.89
C LEU A 20 -7.20 3.33 8.12
N ALA A 21 -8.09 4.31 7.98
CA ALA A 21 -8.50 5.16 9.09
C ALA A 21 -9.25 4.42 10.20
N GLY A 22 -10.08 3.42 9.85
CA GLY A 22 -10.90 2.69 10.81
C GLY A 22 -10.19 1.54 11.52
N LEU A 23 -9.23 0.88 10.87
CA LEU A 23 -8.57 -0.32 11.38
C LEU A 23 -7.12 -0.09 11.82
N GLY A 24 -6.51 1.02 11.41
CA GLY A 24 -5.05 1.18 11.45
C GLY A 24 -4.37 0.45 10.28
N VAL A 25 -3.08 0.72 10.09
CA VAL A 25 -2.33 0.27 8.91
C VAL A 25 -2.17 -1.25 8.87
N GLU A 26 -1.67 -1.86 9.95
CA GLU A 26 -1.37 -3.30 10.04
C GLU A 26 -2.64 -4.15 9.77
N LYS A 27 -3.69 -3.94 10.58
CA LYS A 27 -4.96 -4.66 10.43
C LYS A 27 -5.66 -4.41 9.09
N ALA A 28 -5.48 -3.23 8.49
CA ALA A 28 -6.05 -2.93 7.18
C ALA A 28 -5.33 -3.70 6.07
N ILE A 29 -4.02 -3.87 6.18
CA ILE A 29 -3.20 -4.65 5.24
C ILE A 29 -3.55 -6.14 5.36
N GLU A 30 -3.51 -6.71 6.58
CA GLU A 30 -3.82 -8.13 6.81
C GLU A 30 -5.20 -8.54 6.27
N ARG A 31 -6.18 -7.63 6.34
CA ARG A 31 -7.56 -7.91 5.94
C ARG A 31 -7.86 -7.58 4.48
N ASN A 32 -6.89 -7.05 3.73
CA ASN A 32 -7.11 -6.62 2.35
C ASN A 32 -5.87 -6.92 1.48
N PRO A 33 -5.86 -8.03 0.73
CA PRO A 33 -4.74 -8.40 -0.15
C PRO A 33 -4.38 -7.33 -1.19
N ALA A 34 -5.33 -6.49 -1.61
CA ALA A 34 -5.04 -5.38 -2.52
C ALA A 34 -4.26 -4.25 -1.84
N LEU A 35 -4.46 -4.02 -0.53
CA LEU A 35 -3.62 -3.10 0.23
C LEU A 35 -2.24 -3.69 0.48
N GLU A 36 -2.15 -4.97 0.83
CA GLU A 36 -0.89 -5.68 1.02
C GLU A 36 0.01 -5.60 -0.21
N ALA A 37 -0.52 -5.89 -1.39
CA ALA A 37 0.22 -5.78 -2.64
C ALA A 37 0.64 -4.33 -2.99
N GLY A 38 0.00 -3.33 -2.38
CA GLY A 38 0.28 -1.91 -2.58
C GLY A 38 1.37 -1.33 -1.66
N VAL A 39 1.89 -2.09 -0.69
CA VAL A 39 2.89 -1.59 0.25
C VAL A 39 4.29 -1.64 -0.38
N ASN A 40 4.93 -0.48 -0.52
CA ASN A 40 6.29 -0.39 -1.06
C ASN A 40 7.38 -0.37 0.01
N VAL A 41 7.11 0.24 1.16
CA VAL A 41 8.07 0.41 2.26
C VAL A 41 7.32 0.26 3.59
N TYR A 42 7.91 -0.48 4.52
CA TYR A 42 7.40 -0.62 5.88
C TYR A 42 8.54 -0.81 6.88
N GLY A 43 8.51 -0.09 8.01
CA GLY A 43 9.51 -0.25 9.07
C GLY A 43 10.97 -0.12 8.62
N GLY A 44 11.26 0.71 7.61
CA GLY A 44 12.60 0.88 7.04
C GLY A 44 13.01 -0.15 5.97
N HIS A 45 12.16 -1.11 5.64
CA HIS A 45 12.43 -2.15 4.64
C HIS A 45 11.63 -1.93 3.35
N VAL A 46 12.20 -2.32 2.21
CA VAL A 46 11.50 -2.29 0.92
C VAL A 46 10.70 -3.57 0.75
N THR A 47 9.38 -3.45 0.62
CA THR A 47 8.42 -4.55 0.52
C THR A 47 7.87 -4.76 -0.89
N CYS A 48 8.27 -3.92 -1.84
CA CYS A 48 7.95 -4.06 -3.26
C CYS A 48 9.17 -4.61 -4.01
N ARG A 49 9.06 -5.86 -4.49
CA ARG A 49 10.16 -6.58 -5.13
C ARG A 49 10.72 -5.87 -6.38
N PRO A 50 9.90 -5.42 -7.35
CA PRO A 50 10.42 -4.69 -8.51
C PRO A 50 11.19 -3.42 -8.14
N VAL A 51 10.78 -2.70 -7.08
CA VAL A 51 11.48 -1.50 -6.60
C VAL A 51 12.82 -1.86 -5.97
N ALA A 52 12.86 -2.91 -5.15
CA ALA A 52 14.09 -3.40 -4.54
C ALA A 52 15.12 -3.83 -5.61
N GLU A 53 14.68 -4.59 -6.62
CA GLU A 53 15.52 -5.03 -7.74
C GLU A 53 16.03 -3.85 -8.58
N ALA A 54 15.17 -2.88 -8.91
CA ALA A 54 15.54 -1.71 -9.71
C ALA A 54 16.55 -0.78 -9.02
N LEU A 55 16.52 -0.71 -7.68
CA LEU A 55 17.37 0.18 -6.88
C LEU A 55 18.55 -0.55 -6.21
N GLY A 56 18.69 -1.86 -6.39
CA GLY A 56 19.73 -2.67 -5.75
C GLY A 56 19.61 -2.74 -4.23
N LEU A 57 18.37 -2.66 -3.70
CA LEU A 57 18.08 -2.68 -2.27
C LEU A 57 17.63 -4.07 -1.79
N PRO A 58 17.79 -4.40 -0.49
CA PRO A 58 17.24 -5.63 0.08
C PRO A 58 15.71 -5.65 0.02
N TYR A 59 15.15 -6.77 -0.43
CA TYR A 59 13.71 -7.03 -0.42
C TYR A 59 13.30 -7.80 0.83
N VAL A 60 12.23 -7.36 1.50
CA VAL A 60 11.62 -8.08 2.62
C VAL A 60 10.11 -8.19 2.39
N PRO A 61 9.52 -9.40 2.41
CA PRO A 61 8.07 -9.56 2.28
C PRO A 61 7.32 -8.84 3.42
N ILE A 62 6.28 -8.07 3.08
CA ILE A 62 5.47 -7.35 4.08
C ILE A 62 4.87 -8.29 5.14
N ALA A 63 4.44 -9.49 4.75
CA ALA A 63 3.90 -10.51 5.65
C ALA A 63 4.87 -11.00 6.74
N SER A 64 6.18 -10.74 6.60
CA SER A 64 7.18 -11.06 7.64
C SER A 64 7.43 -9.92 8.64
N LEU A 65 6.84 -8.75 8.39
CA LEU A 65 7.02 -7.52 9.18
C LEU A 65 5.75 -7.08 9.91
N LEU A 66 4.61 -7.70 9.61
CA LEU A 66 3.33 -7.56 10.30
C LEU A 66 3.21 -8.64 11.38
#